data_AF-A0ABD5DD71-F1
#
_entry.id   AF-A0ABD5DD71-F1
#
_cell.length_a   1.000
_cell.length_b   1.000
_cell.length_c   1.000
_cell.angle_alpha   90.00
_cell.angle_beta   90.00
_cell.angle_gamma   90.00
#
_symmetry.space_group_name_H-M   'P 1'
#
loop_
_entity.id
_entity.type
_entity.pdbx_description
1 polymer ?
#
loop_
_entity_poly.entity_id
_entity_poly.type
_entity_poly.pdbx_seq_one_letter_code
_entity_poly.pdbx_strand_id
1 'polypeptide(L)'
;MGKLALAAKITHVPSMYLSELPGKNHGCRQGTIDGHKEIGKRCREMGVYTIIVFDTHWLVNSAYHINCADHFQGVYTSNELPHFIRDMTYD
;
A
#
# COMPACT_ATOMS: atom_id res chain seq x y z
N MET A 1 25.23 9.57 6.38
CA MET A 1 24.84 8.80 5.18
C MET A 1 23.54 8.07 5.47
N GLY A 2 22.59 8.03 4.53
CA GLY A 2 21.37 7.23 4.67
C GLY A 2 21.68 5.73 4.64
N LYS A 3 20.80 4.91 5.23
CA LYS A 3 20.91 3.45 5.28
C LYS A 3 19.67 2.82 4.66
N LEU A 4 19.84 1.94 3.67
CA LEU A 4 18.79 1.03 3.24
C LEU A 4 18.67 -0.11 4.27
N ALA A 5 17.59 -0.11 5.05
CA ALA A 5 17.40 -1.09 6.12
C ALA A 5 16.69 -2.38 5.64
N LEU A 6 15.72 -2.24 4.73
CA LEU A 6 14.91 -3.35 4.23
C LEU A 6 14.49 -3.08 2.79
N ALA A 7 14.41 -4.14 1.99
CA ALA A 7 13.77 -4.15 0.68
C ALA A 7 12.80 -5.33 0.62
N ALA A 8 11.61 -5.11 0.05
CA ALA A 8 10.59 -6.14 -0.09
C ALA A 8 9.89 -6.05 -1.45
N LYS A 9 9.55 -7.21 -2.01
CA LYS A 9 8.58 -7.31 -3.10
C LYS A 9 7.20 -7.57 -2.48
N ILE A 10 6.25 -6.72 -2.80
CA ILE A 10 4.93 -6.68 -2.14
C ILE A 10 3.83 -6.80 -3.21
N THR A 11 2.69 -7.39 -2.85
CA THR A 11 1.49 -7.40 -3.68
C THR A 11 0.54 -6.29 -3.26
N HIS A 12 -0.14 -5.66 -4.20
CA HIS A 12 -1.12 -4.59 -3.95
C HIS A 12 -2.54 -4.98 -4.42
N VAL A 13 -2.82 -6.29 -4.52
CA VAL A 13 -4.12 -6.76 -5.02
C VAL A 13 -5.27 -6.19 -4.17
N PRO A 14 -6.24 -5.46 -4.76
CA PRO A 14 -7.25 -4.78 -3.95
C PRO A 14 -8.17 -5.75 -3.18
N SER A 15 -8.19 -7.04 -3.57
CA SER A 15 -8.85 -8.11 -2.81
C SER A 15 -8.34 -8.28 -1.36
N MET A 16 -7.22 -7.67 -0.98
CA MET A 16 -6.82 -7.59 0.43
C MET A 16 -7.84 -6.81 1.27
N TYR A 17 -8.35 -5.67 0.79
CA TYR A 17 -9.42 -4.94 1.49
C TYR A 17 -10.68 -5.80 1.64
N LEU A 18 -11.06 -6.53 0.57
CA LEU A 18 -12.19 -7.45 0.62
C LEU A 18 -12.02 -8.56 1.66
N SER A 19 -10.77 -8.97 1.92
CA SER A 19 -10.46 -9.98 2.93
C SER A 19 -10.59 -9.46 4.36
N GLU A 20 -10.51 -8.15 4.57
CA GLU A 20 -10.68 -7.55 5.90
C GLU A 20 -12.16 -7.26 6.20
N LEU A 21 -12.97 -7.04 5.16
CA LEU A 21 -14.41 -6.80 5.30
C LEU A 21 -15.18 -8.11 5.63
N PRO A 22 -16.26 -8.04 6.43
CA PRO A 22 -17.15 -9.18 6.63
C PRO A 22 -17.81 -9.61 5.31
N GLY A 23 -17.91 -10.92 5.08
CA GLY A 23 -18.56 -11.47 3.90
C GLY A 23 -17.88 -12.74 3.39
N LYS A 24 -18.25 -13.17 2.18
CA LYS A 24 -17.77 -14.42 1.57
C LYS A 24 -16.24 -14.52 1.46
N ASN A 25 -15.56 -13.38 1.26
CA ASN A 25 -14.12 -13.33 1.04
C ASN A 25 -13.31 -13.02 2.31
N HIS A 26 -13.98 -12.89 3.46
CA HIS A 26 -13.33 -12.56 4.71
C HIS A 26 -12.24 -13.59 5.06
N GLY A 27 -11.04 -13.11 5.39
CA GLY A 27 -9.88 -13.95 5.73
C GLY A 27 -9.18 -14.63 4.54
N CYS A 28 -9.70 -14.55 3.31
CA CYS A 28 -9.12 -15.25 2.15
C CYS A 28 -7.71 -14.78 1.76
N ARG A 29 -7.27 -13.59 2.20
CA ARG A 29 -5.93 -13.03 1.95
C ARG A 29 -5.14 -12.80 3.25
N GLN A 30 -5.51 -13.46 4.36
CA GLN A 30 -4.90 -13.20 5.66
C GLN A 30 -3.37 -13.32 5.67
N GLY A 31 -2.80 -14.34 5.02
CA GLY A 31 -1.35 -14.50 4.93
C GLY A 31 -0.64 -13.33 4.22
N THR A 32 -1.29 -12.70 3.25
CA THR A 32 -0.76 -11.50 2.58
C THR A 32 -0.82 -10.26 3.48
N ILE A 33 -1.92 -10.10 4.22
CA ILE A 33 -2.13 -9.02 5.19
C ILE A 33 -1.11 -9.14 6.34
N ASP A 34 -0.92 -10.35 6.86
CA ASP A 34 0.05 -10.62 7.92
C ASP A 34 1.49 -10.36 7.43
N GLY A 35 1.79 -10.71 6.19
CA GLY A 35 3.07 -10.36 5.55
C GLY A 35 3.33 -8.85 5.50
N HIS A 36 2.32 -8.03 5.16
CA HIS A 36 2.43 -6.58 5.19
C HIS A 36 2.67 -6.05 6.61
N LYS A 37 1.93 -6.58 7.59
CA LYS A 37 2.09 -6.20 9.01
C LYS A 37 3.49 -6.53 9.52
N GLU A 38 4.03 -7.68 9.14
CA GLU A 38 5.38 -8.11 9.52
C GLU A 38 6.46 -7.22 8.89
N ILE A 39 6.34 -6.85 7.61
CA ILE A 39 7.24 -5.89 6.97
C ILE A 39 7.20 -4.55 7.73
N GLY A 40 6.01 -4.03 8.03
CA GLY A 40 5.84 -2.80 8.79
C GLY A 40 6.46 -2.88 10.20
N LYS A 41 6.30 -4.02 10.88
CA LYS A 41 6.92 -4.28 12.19
C LYS A 41 8.45 -4.21 12.10
N ARG A 42 9.06 -4.92 11.15
CA ARG A 42 10.51 -4.92 10.92
C ARG A 42 11.04 -3.53 10.59
N CYS A 43 10.33 -2.75 9.77
CA CYS A 43 10.68 -1.36 9.47
C CYS A 43 10.75 -0.51 10.76
N ARG A 44 9.75 -0.63 11.64
CA ARG A 44 9.72 0.09 12.92
C ARG A 44 10.85 -0.34 13.86
N GLU A 45 11.09 -1.64 13.99
CA GLU A 45 12.17 -2.19 14.83
C GLU A 45 13.57 -1.74 14.36
N MET A 46 13.74 -1.53 13.05
CA MET A 46 14.98 -1.02 12.45
C MET A 46 15.08 0.52 12.42
N GLY A 47 14.08 1.24 12.94
CA GLY A 47 14.08 2.71 12.96
C GLY A 47 13.92 3.36 11.57
N VAL A 48 13.21 2.71 10.65
CA VAL A 48 12.90 3.27 9.33
C VAL A 48 11.90 4.42 9.46
N TYR A 49 12.27 5.59 8.95
CA TYR A 49 11.43 6.81 8.95
C TYR A 49 11.03 7.27 7.53
N THR A 50 11.52 6.60 6.48
CA THR A 50 11.18 6.91 5.09
C THR A 50 10.94 5.61 4.34
N ILE A 51 9.82 5.54 3.61
CA ILE A 51 9.48 4.44 2.72
C ILE A 51 9.54 4.97 1.28
N ILE A 52 10.24 4.24 0.41
CA ILE A 52 10.24 4.50 -1.04
C ILE A 52 9.37 3.42 -1.68
N VAL A 53 8.29 3.85 -2.34
CA VAL A 53 7.34 2.96 -3.03
C VAL A 53 7.52 3.11 -4.53
N PHE A 54 7.68 1.97 -5.22
CA PHE A 54 7.59 1.89 -6.68
C PHE A 54 6.27 1.20 -7.02
N ASP A 55 5.35 1.94 -7.63
CA ASP A 55 4.00 1.47 -7.89
C ASP A 55 3.78 1.21 -9.39
N THR A 56 3.26 0.04 -9.73
CA THR A 56 2.96 -0.36 -11.11
C THR A 56 1.74 0.36 -11.69
N HIS A 57 0.90 0.99 -10.86
CA HIS A 57 -0.22 1.81 -11.30
C HIS A 57 0.15 3.27 -11.54
N TRP A 58 1.35 3.71 -11.16
CA TRP A 58 1.80 5.08 -11.40
C TRP A 58 2.55 5.20 -12.73
N LEU A 59 1.76 5.27 -13.81
CA LEU A 59 2.28 5.30 -15.18
C LEU A 59 2.79 6.70 -15.53
N VAL A 60 4.00 6.76 -16.09
CA VAL A 60 4.63 7.98 -16.62
C VAL A 60 5.26 7.70 -17.98
N ASN A 61 5.11 8.63 -18.91
CA ASN A 61 5.61 8.47 -20.29
C ASN A 61 6.95 9.16 -20.53
N SER A 62 7.39 10.02 -19.62
CA SER A 62 8.64 10.79 -19.75
C SER A 62 9.29 10.97 -18.37
N ALA A 63 10.58 10.65 -18.28
CA ALA A 63 11.37 10.72 -17.05
C ALA A 63 10.69 9.97 -15.87
N TYR A 64 10.71 10.57 -14.68
CA TYR A 64 10.14 10.02 -13.46
C TYR A 64 9.35 11.11 -12.73
N HIS A 65 8.25 10.71 -12.10
CA HIS A 65 7.53 11.57 -11.16
C HIS A 65 7.85 11.15 -9.72
N ILE A 66 8.01 12.14 -8.84
CA ILE A 66 8.26 11.95 -7.43
C ILE A 66 7.19 12.76 -6.69
N ASN A 67 6.56 12.14 -5.69
CA ASN A 67 5.60 12.83 -4.83
C ASN A 67 6.37 13.77 -3.90
N CYS A 68 6.08 15.07 -4.01
CA CYS A 68 6.78 16.14 -3.30
C CYS A 68 5.86 17.03 -2.45
N ALA A 69 4.60 16.64 -2.25
CA ALA A 69 3.75 17.35 -1.30
C ALA A 69 4.11 16.92 0.14
N ASP A 70 4.04 17.87 1.08
CA ASP A 70 4.32 17.62 2.49
C ASP A 70 3.32 16.62 3.12
N HIS A 71 2.08 16.63 2.62
CA HIS A 71 0.99 15.79 3.10
C HIS A 71 -0.01 15.51 1.98
N PHE A 72 -0.59 14.31 1.94
CA PHE A 72 -1.60 13.92 0.96
C PHE A 72 -2.86 13.45 1.69
N GLN A 73 -3.99 14.06 1.38
CA GLN A 73 -5.31 13.65 1.89
C GLN A 73 -6.32 13.59 0.74
N GLY A 74 -7.36 12.78 0.89
CA GLY A 74 -8.40 12.70 -0.14
C GLY A 74 -9.38 11.56 0.04
N VAL A 75 -10.12 11.29 -1.03
CA VAL A 75 -11.07 10.17 -1.11
C VAL A 75 -10.68 9.30 -2.29
N TYR A 76 -10.36 8.04 -2.02
CA TYR A 76 -9.95 7.06 -3.01
C TYR A 76 -11.12 6.15 -3.41
N THR A 77 -11.25 5.93 -4.72
CA THR A 77 -12.08 4.88 -5.31
C THR A 77 -11.21 4.05 -6.23
N SER A 78 -11.29 2.73 -6.12
CA SER A 78 -10.46 1.82 -6.91
C SER A 78 -10.85 1.86 -8.38
N ASN A 79 -9.86 1.99 -9.25
CA ASN A 79 -10.07 1.89 -10.70
C ASN A 79 -10.37 0.43 -11.14
N GLU A 80 -9.95 -0.56 -10.36
CA GLU A 80 -10.10 -1.98 -10.69
C GLU A 80 -11.37 -2.60 -10.07
N LEU A 81 -11.70 -2.21 -8.83
CA LEU A 81 -12.83 -2.77 -8.08
C LEU A 81 -13.73 -1.67 -7.46
N PRO A 82 -14.22 -0.70 -8.26
CA PRO A 82 -14.95 0.47 -7.75
C PRO A 82 -16.25 0.11 -7.03
N HIS A 83 -16.88 -1.03 -7.33
CA HIS A 83 -18.12 -1.44 -6.65
C HIS A 83 -17.92 -1.85 -5.19
N PHE A 84 -16.70 -2.23 -4.83
CA PHE A 84 -16.37 -2.71 -3.50
C PHE A 84 -15.46 -1.77 -2.72
N ILE A 85 -14.58 -1.05 -3.43
CA ILE A 85 -13.57 -0.17 -2.87
C ILE A 85 -13.83 1.22 -3.45
N ARG A 86 -14.62 2.00 -2.73
CA ARG A 86 -15.03 3.36 -3.11
C ARG A 86 -15.19 4.23 -1.90
N ASP A 87 -15.10 5.53 -2.11
CA ASP A 87 -15.36 6.55 -1.11
C ASP A 87 -14.47 6.39 0.15
N MET A 88 -13.24 5.85 -0.02
CA MET A 88 -12.30 5.60 1.07
C MET A 88 -11.52 6.87 1.39
N THR A 89 -11.87 7.53 2.50
CA THR A 89 -11.11 8.67 3.02
C THR A 89 -9.72 8.23 3.47
N TYR A 90 -8.69 8.99 3.09
CA TYR A 90 -7.34 8.85 3.61
C TYR A 90 -6.77 10.22 3.99
N ASP A 91 -5.82 10.15 4.92
CA ASP A 91 -5.02 11.25 5.44
C ASP A 91 -3.61 10.72 5.68
#